data_AF-A0A2V9JZH5-F1
#
_entry.id   AF-A0A2V9JZH5-F1
#
_cell.length_a   1.000
_cell.length_b   1.000
_cell.length_c   1.000
_cell.angle_alpha   90.00
_cell.angle_beta   90.00
_cell.angle_gamma   90.00
#
_symmetry.space_group_name_H-M   'P 1'
#
loop_
_entity.id
_entity.type
_entity.pdbx_description
1 polymer ?
#
loop_
_entity_poly.entity_id
_entity_poly.type
_entity_poly.pdbx_seq_one_letter_code
_entity_poly.pdbx_strand_id
1 'polypeptide(L)'
;MGSAVLFLTAGFAAAAQDRWLHVKVVDAAKGGESVNVNVPLDLAEKVLPTIQAEKLSHGKIKIGGEIEGVDIHALLGAIRTAGDNEFVTVNSPKQHVRVAKSRGYLLVQVRDEDQKSAKVDITVPISVVDALFSGAKDELDLVSAVRALKEHGDAQLVTVEDESSKVRIWVDSKNTSE
;
A
#
# COMPACT_ATOMS: atom_id res chain seq x y z
N MET A 1 22.22 48.67 31.60
CA MET A 1 22.92 47.59 30.87
C MET A 1 21.93 46.45 30.72
N GLY A 2 21.26 46.33 29.58
CA GLY A 2 20.25 45.29 29.33
C GLY A 2 20.88 44.15 28.53
N SER A 3 20.92 42.94 29.10
CA SER A 3 21.37 41.74 28.41
C SER A 3 20.27 41.21 27.50
N ALA A 4 20.53 41.18 26.20
CA ALA A 4 19.72 40.46 25.22
C ALA A 4 20.14 38.98 25.22
N VAL A 5 19.21 38.08 25.55
CA VAL A 5 19.40 36.64 25.44
C VAL A 5 18.97 36.22 24.03
N LEU A 6 19.94 35.72 23.24
CA LEU A 6 19.72 35.20 21.90
C LEU A 6 19.30 33.72 22.01
N PHE A 7 18.04 33.41 21.71
CA PHE A 7 17.58 32.02 21.60
C PHE A 7 17.99 31.46 20.22
N LEU A 8 18.96 30.55 20.21
CA LEU A 8 19.28 29.70 19.07
C LEU A 8 18.22 28.60 18.97
N THR A 9 17.27 28.74 18.05
CA THR A 9 16.40 27.62 17.65
C THR A 9 17.19 26.71 16.72
N ALA A 10 17.81 25.66 17.26
CA ALA A 10 18.34 24.58 16.44
C ALA A 10 17.17 23.82 15.81
N GLY A 11 16.98 24.00 14.50
CA GLY A 11 16.06 23.18 13.73
C GLY A 11 16.57 21.74 13.70
N PHE A 12 15.83 20.81 14.32
CA PHE A 12 16.04 19.40 14.09
C PHE A 12 15.63 19.10 12.66
N ALA A 13 16.60 18.98 11.75
CA ALA A 13 16.37 18.31 10.49
C ALA A 13 16.02 16.85 10.85
N ALA A 14 14.75 16.48 10.72
CA ALA A 14 14.35 15.08 10.77
C ALA A 14 15.13 14.37 9.66
N ALA A 15 16.12 13.56 10.04
CA ALA A 15 16.77 12.67 9.10
C ALA A 15 15.66 11.84 8.45
N ALA A 16 15.60 11.86 7.12
CA ALA A 16 14.70 10.98 6.38
C ALA A 16 15.04 9.56 6.83
N GLN A 17 14.16 8.96 7.63
CA GLN A 17 14.35 7.60 8.11
C GLN A 17 14.32 6.69 6.89
N ASP A 18 15.35 5.85 6.73
CA ASP A 18 15.36 4.83 5.71
C ASP A 18 14.13 3.94 5.91
N ARG A 19 13.26 3.90 4.89
CA ARG A 19 12.03 3.10 4.90
C ARG A 19 12.22 1.85 4.05
N TRP A 20 11.66 0.76 4.52
CA TRP A 20 11.78 -0.55 3.91
C TRP A 20 10.41 -1.10 3.58
N LEU A 21 10.24 -1.60 2.35
CA LEU A 21 9.12 -2.44 1.97
C LEU A 21 9.47 -3.88 2.32
N HIS A 22 8.62 -4.50 3.11
CA HIS A 22 8.73 -5.89 3.51
C HIS A 22 7.65 -6.72 2.82
N VAL A 23 8.04 -7.88 2.31
CA VAL A 23 7.14 -8.96 1.91
C VAL A 23 7.59 -10.21 2.63
N LYS A 24 6.76 -10.69 3.55
CA LYS A 24 7.01 -11.92 4.31
C LYS A 24 5.93 -12.94 3.97
N VAL A 25 6.36 -14.11 3.53
CA VAL A 25 5.52 -15.28 3.30
C VAL A 25 6.00 -16.36 4.27
N VAL A 26 5.08 -16.91 5.03
CA VAL A 26 5.34 -18.03 5.95
C VAL A 26 4.36 -19.13 5.61
N ASP A 27 4.88 -20.28 5.17
CA ASP A 27 4.13 -21.53 5.12
C ASP A 27 4.40 -22.33 6.41
N ALA A 28 3.35 -22.53 7.20
CA ALA A 28 3.33 -23.26 8.45
C ALA A 28 3.22 -24.78 8.26
N ALA A 29 3.10 -25.28 7.02
CA ALA A 29 3.16 -26.70 6.74
C ALA A 29 4.54 -27.29 7.12
N LYS A 30 4.56 -28.61 7.38
CA LYS A 30 5.78 -29.29 7.82
C LYS A 30 6.81 -29.32 6.67
N GLY A 31 7.85 -28.50 6.79
CA GLY A 31 8.84 -28.29 5.71
C GLY A 31 8.50 -27.13 4.76
N GLY A 32 7.53 -26.28 5.13
CA GLY A 32 7.14 -25.10 4.37
C GLY A 32 8.28 -24.09 4.22
N GLU A 33 8.27 -23.39 3.10
CA GLU A 33 9.25 -22.33 2.80
C GLU A 33 8.82 -21.01 3.46
N SER A 34 9.79 -20.28 4.00
CA SER A 34 9.58 -18.88 4.38
C SER A 34 10.37 -17.98 3.43
N VAL A 35 9.66 -17.06 2.79
CA VAL A 35 10.24 -16.06 1.89
C VAL A 35 10.19 -14.71 2.60
N ASN A 36 11.33 -14.03 2.59
CA ASN A 36 11.45 -12.69 3.14
C ASN A 36 12.15 -11.77 2.15
N VAL A 37 11.47 -10.70 1.77
CA VAL A 37 11.97 -9.69 0.84
C VAL A 37 11.94 -8.35 1.54
N ASN A 38 13.11 -7.73 1.69
CA ASN A 38 13.28 -6.40 2.29
C ASN A 38 13.89 -5.48 1.24
N VAL A 39 13.17 -4.46 0.82
CA VAL A 39 13.61 -3.53 -0.24
C VAL A 39 13.56 -2.11 0.31
N PRO A 40 14.69 -1.37 0.32
CA PRO A 40 14.65 0.06 0.64
C PRO A 40 13.76 0.79 -0.36
N LEU A 41 12.86 1.65 0.12
CA LEU A 41 12.00 2.42 -0.78
C LEU A 41 12.82 3.30 -1.74
N ASP A 42 13.97 3.79 -1.30
CA ASP A 42 14.92 4.58 -2.12
C ASP A 42 15.52 3.77 -3.28
N LEU A 43 15.70 2.46 -3.09
CA LEU A 43 16.12 1.56 -4.15
C LEU A 43 14.97 1.31 -5.11
N ALA A 44 13.78 1.00 -4.59
CA ALA A 44 12.59 0.77 -5.41
C ALA A 44 12.27 1.99 -6.31
N GLU A 45 12.33 3.20 -5.76
CA GLU A 45 12.11 4.45 -6.50
C GLU A 45 13.06 4.62 -7.69
N LYS A 46 14.33 4.20 -7.55
CA LYS A 46 15.36 4.31 -8.59
C LYS A 46 15.34 3.15 -9.59
N VAL A 47 14.92 1.96 -9.17
CA VAL A 47 14.92 0.76 -9.99
C VAL A 47 13.64 0.61 -10.80
N LEU A 48 12.47 0.94 -10.25
CA LEU A 48 11.19 0.81 -10.97
C LEU A 48 11.18 1.48 -12.35
N PRO A 49 11.77 2.69 -12.54
CA PRO A 49 11.84 3.32 -13.85
C PRO A 49 12.73 2.59 -14.88
N THR A 50 13.67 1.77 -14.42
CA THR A 50 14.63 1.07 -15.31
C THR A 50 14.09 -0.27 -15.82
N ILE A 51 13.04 -0.80 -15.18
CA ILE A 51 12.37 -2.03 -15.60
C ILE A 51 11.48 -1.76 -16.80
N GLN A 52 11.69 -2.53 -17.86
CA GLN A 52 10.86 -2.51 -19.06
C GLN A 52 10.31 -3.92 -19.29
N ALA A 53 9.00 -4.06 -19.12
CA ALA A 53 8.23 -5.26 -19.39
C ALA A 53 6.92 -4.86 -20.12
N GLU A 54 6.23 -5.85 -20.70
CA GLU A 54 5.07 -5.63 -21.58
C GLU A 54 4.02 -4.65 -21.03
N LYS A 55 3.73 -4.72 -19.73
CA LYS A 55 2.77 -3.85 -19.04
C LYS A 55 3.40 -2.90 -18.02
N LEU A 56 4.73 -2.94 -17.84
CA LEU A 56 5.46 -2.10 -16.88
C LEU A 56 6.56 -1.34 -17.61
N SER A 57 6.42 -0.02 -17.70
CA SER A 57 7.42 0.82 -18.36
C SER A 57 7.58 2.12 -17.59
N HIS A 58 8.82 2.56 -17.37
CA HIS A 58 9.12 3.80 -16.65
C HIS A 58 8.48 3.87 -15.26
N GLY A 59 8.37 2.73 -14.58
CA GLY A 59 7.74 2.64 -13.25
C GLY A 59 6.22 2.79 -13.26
N LYS A 60 5.59 2.71 -14.44
CA LYS A 60 4.14 2.76 -14.60
C LYS A 60 3.59 1.44 -15.13
N ILE A 61 2.49 0.97 -14.55
CA ILE A 61 1.76 -0.20 -15.02
C ILE A 61 0.63 0.24 -15.93
N LYS A 62 0.57 -0.26 -17.15
CA LYS A 62 -0.62 -0.14 -18.00
C LYS A 62 -1.71 -1.08 -17.49
N ILE A 63 -2.84 -0.54 -17.08
CA ILE A 63 -4.03 -1.31 -16.78
C ILE A 63 -4.72 -1.59 -18.13
N GLY A 64 -4.74 -2.85 -18.54
CA GLY A 64 -5.46 -3.25 -19.75
C GLY A 64 -6.94 -3.44 -19.47
N GLY A 65 -7.78 -2.82 -20.29
CA GLY A 65 -9.22 -2.99 -20.30
C GLY A 65 -9.95 -1.78 -19.74
N GLU A 66 -10.77 -1.13 -20.58
CA GLU A 66 -12.01 -0.59 -20.07
C GLU A 66 -12.69 -1.75 -19.34
N ILE A 67 -12.83 -1.65 -18.02
CA ILE A 67 -13.86 -2.42 -17.34
C ILE A 67 -15.16 -1.81 -17.86
N GLU A 68 -15.67 -2.35 -18.98
CA GLU A 68 -16.78 -1.85 -19.81
C GLU A 68 -17.53 -0.65 -19.22
N GLY A 69 -17.10 0.58 -19.57
CA GLY A 69 -17.79 1.82 -19.20
C GLY A 69 -17.49 2.42 -17.82
N VAL A 70 -16.55 1.88 -17.05
CA VAL A 70 -16.15 2.42 -15.72
C VAL A 70 -14.86 3.22 -15.81
N ASP A 71 -14.95 4.54 -15.61
CA ASP A 71 -13.78 5.40 -15.41
C ASP A 71 -13.26 5.24 -13.97
N ILE A 72 -12.19 4.44 -13.82
CA ILE A 72 -11.61 4.12 -12.51
C ILE A 72 -11.02 5.37 -11.84
N HIS A 73 -10.49 6.33 -12.62
CA HIS A 73 -10.00 7.60 -12.07
C HIS A 73 -11.16 8.46 -11.54
N ALA A 74 -12.28 8.51 -12.26
CA ALA A 74 -13.48 9.20 -11.79
C ALA A 74 -14.06 8.52 -10.53
N LEU A 75 -14.09 7.18 -10.50
CA LEU A 75 -14.50 6.40 -9.32
C LEU A 75 -13.59 6.69 -8.13
N LEU A 76 -12.27 6.72 -8.33
CA LEU A 76 -11.33 7.06 -7.27
C LEU A 76 -11.51 8.52 -6.82
N GLY A 77 -11.71 9.46 -7.75
CA GLY A 77 -12.01 10.85 -7.42
C GLY A 77 -13.27 10.98 -6.55
N ALA A 78 -14.30 10.18 -6.83
CA ALA A 78 -15.50 10.10 -6.00
C ALA A 78 -15.20 9.50 -4.62
N ILE A 79 -14.42 8.41 -4.51
CA ILE A 79 -14.00 7.82 -3.23
C ILE A 79 -13.14 8.79 -2.41
N ARG A 80 -12.26 9.56 -3.05
CA ARG A 80 -11.39 10.56 -2.42
C ARG A 80 -12.19 11.69 -1.79
N THR A 81 -13.21 12.17 -2.49
CA THR A 81 -14.08 13.28 -2.02
C THR A 81 -15.20 12.82 -1.10
N ALA A 82 -15.59 11.54 -1.18
CA ALA A 82 -16.54 10.96 -0.25
C ALA A 82 -16.01 11.00 1.18
N GLY A 83 -16.92 11.19 2.13
CA GLY A 83 -16.62 10.99 3.54
C GLY A 83 -16.28 9.53 3.85
N ASP A 84 -15.94 9.27 5.12
CA ASP A 84 -15.83 7.90 5.61
C ASP A 84 -17.16 7.18 5.40
N ASN A 85 -17.13 6.08 4.64
CA ASN A 85 -18.31 5.30 4.30
C ASN A 85 -17.94 3.88 3.85
N GLU A 86 -18.93 3.01 3.79
CA GLU A 86 -18.88 1.71 3.14
C GLU A 86 -19.44 1.83 1.72
N PHE A 87 -18.66 1.42 0.73
CA PHE A 87 -19.00 1.60 -0.69
C PHE A 87 -19.49 0.31 -1.33
N VAL A 88 -18.90 -0.83 -0.96
CA VAL A 88 -19.26 -2.13 -1.50
C VAL A 88 -19.35 -3.11 -0.35
N THR A 89 -20.49 -3.79 -0.26
CA THR A 89 -20.67 -4.93 0.62
C THR A 89 -21.33 -6.05 -0.17
N VAL A 90 -20.58 -7.11 -0.39
CA VAL A 90 -21.09 -8.37 -0.94
C VAL A 90 -21.20 -9.32 0.23
N ASN A 91 -22.42 -9.73 0.54
CA ASN A 91 -22.69 -10.76 1.53
C ASN A 91 -23.29 -11.96 0.81
N SER A 92 -22.53 -13.06 0.77
CA SER A 92 -22.96 -14.32 0.17
C SER A 92 -22.66 -15.47 1.13
N PRO A 93 -23.36 -16.62 1.01
CA PRO A 93 -23.13 -17.76 1.90
C PRO A 93 -21.72 -18.36 1.87
N LYS A 94 -20.86 -17.93 0.94
CA LYS A 94 -19.49 -18.44 0.80
C LYS A 94 -18.44 -17.36 1.02
N GLN A 95 -18.80 -16.09 0.82
CA GLN A 95 -17.86 -14.99 0.77
C GLN A 95 -18.50 -13.67 1.16
N HIS A 96 -17.76 -12.92 1.97
CA HIS A 96 -18.05 -11.57 2.38
C HIS A 96 -16.94 -10.66 1.85
N VAL A 97 -17.30 -9.69 1.02
CA VAL A 97 -16.40 -8.65 0.52
C VAL A 97 -16.89 -7.32 1.05
N ARG A 98 -15.97 -6.54 1.60
CA ARG A 98 -16.23 -5.19 2.11
C ARG A 98 -15.18 -4.23 1.59
N VAL A 99 -15.63 -3.13 1.00
CA VAL A 99 -14.78 -2.01 0.57
C VAL A 99 -15.28 -0.74 1.26
N ALA A 100 -14.42 -0.09 2.03
CA ALA A 100 -14.76 1.09 2.79
C ALA A 100 -13.62 2.09 2.82
N LYS A 101 -13.95 3.37 3.06
CA LYS A 101 -12.97 4.39 3.45
C LYS A 101 -13.20 4.74 4.91
N SER A 102 -12.13 4.75 5.69
CA SER A 102 -12.18 5.19 7.07
C SER A 102 -10.87 5.82 7.50
N ARG A 103 -10.95 7.00 8.14
CA ARG A 103 -9.80 7.70 8.75
C ARG A 103 -8.62 7.90 7.78
N GLY A 104 -8.93 8.17 6.52
CA GLY A 104 -7.92 8.37 5.48
C GLY A 104 -7.31 7.11 4.88
N TYR A 105 -7.88 5.93 5.17
CA TYR A 105 -7.48 4.65 4.58
C TYR A 105 -8.58 4.07 3.71
N LEU A 106 -8.19 3.46 2.59
CA LEU A 106 -9.00 2.52 1.85
C LEU A 106 -8.83 1.14 2.50
N LEU A 107 -9.95 0.55 2.90
CA LEU A 107 -10.03 -0.75 3.54
C LEU A 107 -10.73 -1.71 2.59
N VAL A 108 -10.05 -2.79 2.21
CA VAL A 108 -10.67 -3.91 1.49
C VAL A 108 -10.51 -5.16 2.33
N GLN A 109 -11.63 -5.80 2.63
CA GLN A 109 -11.67 -7.00 3.44
C GLN A 109 -12.40 -8.07 2.65
N VAL A 110 -11.73 -9.20 2.44
CA VAL A 110 -12.34 -10.41 1.89
C VAL A 110 -12.29 -11.47 2.97
N ARG A 111 -13.43 -12.11 3.20
CA ARG A 111 -13.60 -13.20 4.16
C ARG A 111 -14.37 -14.30 3.46
N ASP A 112 -13.78 -15.46 3.33
CA ASP A 112 -14.52 -16.66 2.96
C ASP A 112 -15.14 -17.28 4.23
N GLU A 113 -16.32 -17.90 4.11
CA GLU A 113 -17.05 -18.46 5.27
C GLU A 113 -16.38 -19.71 5.86
N ASP A 114 -15.62 -20.45 5.05
CA ASP A 114 -14.88 -21.61 5.50
C ASP A 114 -13.65 -21.16 6.30
N GLN A 115 -13.49 -21.66 7.54
CA GLN A 115 -12.35 -21.32 8.41
C GLN A 115 -10.98 -21.68 7.81
N LYS A 116 -10.98 -22.52 6.78
CA LYS A 116 -9.80 -22.95 6.01
C LYS A 116 -9.35 -21.96 4.95
N SER A 117 -10.25 -21.05 4.57
CA SER A 117 -10.11 -20.22 3.40
C SER A 117 -9.42 -18.90 3.73
N ALA A 118 -8.87 -18.26 2.70
CA ALA A 118 -8.03 -17.10 2.84
C ALA A 118 -8.80 -15.87 3.34
N LYS A 119 -8.27 -15.24 4.39
CA LYS A 119 -8.67 -13.92 4.87
C LYS A 119 -7.73 -12.90 4.26
N VAL A 120 -8.28 -11.94 3.53
CA VAL A 120 -7.50 -10.87 2.92
C VAL A 120 -7.89 -9.55 3.55
N ASP A 121 -6.89 -8.83 4.05
CA ASP A 121 -7.01 -7.46 4.54
C ASP A 121 -6.05 -6.57 3.76
N ILE A 122 -6.60 -5.56 3.10
CA ILE A 122 -5.85 -4.51 2.42
C ILE A 122 -6.18 -3.20 3.12
N THR A 123 -5.16 -2.48 3.56
CA THR A 123 -5.27 -1.18 4.24
C THR A 123 -4.26 -0.24 3.61
N VAL A 124 -4.74 0.66 2.74
CA VAL A 124 -3.86 1.55 1.98
C VAL A 124 -4.22 3.00 2.30
N PRO A 125 -3.25 3.87 2.66
CA PRO A 125 -3.51 5.29 2.82
C PRO A 125 -4.07 5.88 1.52
N ILE A 126 -5.11 6.72 1.62
CA ILE A 126 -5.72 7.35 0.45
C ILE A 126 -4.70 8.19 -0.34
N SER A 127 -3.71 8.78 0.32
CA SER A 127 -2.59 9.48 -0.34
C SER A 127 -1.77 8.56 -1.26
N VAL A 128 -1.58 7.30 -0.88
CA VAL A 128 -0.88 6.30 -1.69
C VAL A 128 -1.76 5.84 -2.85
N VAL A 129 -3.06 5.67 -2.63
CA VAL A 129 -4.01 5.39 -3.71
C VAL A 129 -4.04 6.54 -4.71
N ASP A 130 -4.13 7.78 -4.26
CA ASP A 130 -4.08 8.98 -5.12
C ASP A 130 -2.79 9.00 -5.96
N ALA A 131 -1.66 8.67 -5.34
CA ALA A 131 -0.37 8.62 -6.02
C ALA A 131 -0.29 7.47 -7.04
N LEU A 132 -0.83 6.28 -6.73
CA LEU A 132 -0.95 5.18 -7.69
C LEU A 132 -1.72 5.61 -8.96
N PHE A 133 -2.78 6.40 -8.82
CA PHE A 133 -3.62 6.83 -9.94
C PHE A 133 -3.25 8.23 -10.48
N SER A 134 -2.04 8.72 -10.17
CA SER A 134 -1.51 9.98 -10.71
C SER A 134 -0.96 9.87 -12.14
N GLY A 135 -0.91 8.63 -12.66
CA GLY A 135 -0.54 8.35 -14.04
C GLY A 135 -1.58 8.82 -15.06
N ALA A 136 -1.37 8.45 -16.32
CA ALA A 136 -2.40 8.62 -17.35
C ALA A 136 -3.63 7.76 -17.03
N LYS A 137 -4.76 8.00 -17.72
CA LYS A 137 -6.06 7.35 -17.49
C LYS A 137 -6.02 5.82 -17.38
N ASP A 138 -5.09 5.17 -18.08
CA ASP A 138 -4.95 3.71 -18.13
C ASP A 138 -3.61 3.26 -17.51
N GLU A 139 -3.03 4.07 -16.63
CA GLU A 139 -1.73 3.82 -16.01
C GLU A 139 -1.76 3.98 -14.49
N LEU A 140 -1.12 3.04 -13.79
CA LEU A 140 -0.76 3.20 -12.39
C LEU A 140 0.69 3.65 -12.27
N ASP A 141 0.94 4.74 -11.54
CA ASP A 141 2.27 5.25 -11.24
C ASP A 141 2.80 4.65 -9.93
N LEU A 142 3.62 3.60 -10.07
CA LEU A 142 4.23 2.93 -8.92
C LEU A 142 5.30 3.79 -8.24
N VAL A 143 5.97 4.65 -9.00
CA VAL A 143 7.02 5.53 -8.44
C VAL A 143 6.38 6.56 -7.53
N SER A 144 5.30 7.17 -7.97
CA SER A 144 4.50 8.10 -7.16
C SER A 144 3.94 7.39 -5.92
N ALA A 145 3.46 6.15 -6.04
CA ALA A 145 3.01 5.36 -4.89
C ALA A 145 4.11 5.06 -3.87
N VAL A 146 5.31 4.68 -4.32
CA VAL A 146 6.48 4.44 -3.45
C VAL A 146 6.89 5.71 -2.72
N ARG A 147 6.87 6.86 -3.40
CA ARG A 147 7.12 8.17 -2.76
C ARG A 147 6.08 8.49 -1.70
N ALA A 148 4.81 8.30 -2.02
CA ALA A 148 3.72 8.52 -1.06
C ALA A 148 3.82 7.59 0.16
N LEU A 149 4.25 6.34 -0.02
CA LEU A 149 4.52 5.42 1.09
C LEU A 149 5.68 5.90 1.97
N LYS A 150 6.77 6.38 1.35
CA LYS A 150 7.92 6.93 2.07
C LYS A 150 7.54 8.14 2.92
N GLU A 151 6.69 9.03 2.38
CA GLU A 151 6.19 10.22 3.07
C GLU A 151 5.16 9.89 4.16
N HIS A 152 4.29 8.91 3.93
CA HIS A 152 3.27 8.48 4.90
C HIS A 152 3.89 7.82 6.14
N GLY A 153 4.96 7.04 5.95
CA GLY A 153 5.65 6.33 7.02
C GLY A 153 5.15 4.90 7.21
N ASP A 154 5.15 4.43 8.47
CA ASP A 154 4.83 3.03 8.77
C ASP A 154 3.39 2.68 8.36
N ALA A 155 3.23 1.61 7.58
CA ALA A 155 1.92 1.18 7.09
C ALA A 155 1.87 -0.32 6.86
N GLN A 156 0.82 -0.97 7.37
CA GLN A 156 0.49 -2.34 6.99
C GLN A 156 -0.43 -2.30 5.76
N LEU A 157 0.07 -2.80 4.62
CA LEU A 157 -0.59 -2.64 3.33
C LEU A 157 -1.50 -3.82 3.02
N VAL A 158 -0.97 -5.03 3.16
CA VAL A 158 -1.68 -6.27 2.82
C VAL A 158 -1.39 -7.32 3.88
N THR A 159 -2.41 -8.08 4.23
CA THR A 159 -2.30 -9.32 4.99
C THR A 159 -3.19 -10.35 4.33
N VAL A 160 -2.62 -11.50 3.99
CA VAL A 160 -3.35 -12.69 3.58
C VAL A 160 -3.06 -13.77 4.60
N GLU A 161 -4.10 -14.37 5.15
CA GLU A 161 -3.98 -15.43 6.14
C GLU A 161 -4.94 -16.55 5.81
N ASP A 162 -4.43 -17.75 5.61
CA ASP A 162 -5.19 -18.99 5.54
C ASP A 162 -4.76 -19.96 6.66
N GLU A 163 -5.29 -21.19 6.66
CA GLU A 163 -4.98 -22.20 7.69
C GLU A 163 -3.48 -22.53 7.82
N SER A 164 -2.72 -22.36 6.75
CA SER A 164 -1.35 -22.84 6.63
C SER A 164 -0.37 -21.76 6.24
N SER A 165 -0.83 -20.62 5.73
CA SER A 165 0.03 -19.63 5.13
C SER A 165 -0.33 -18.22 5.58
N LYS A 166 0.71 -17.40 5.75
CA LYS A 166 0.58 -15.98 6.08
C LYS A 166 1.46 -15.15 5.17
N VAL A 167 0.85 -14.25 4.41
CA VAL A 167 1.52 -13.22 3.63
C VAL A 167 1.31 -11.88 4.33
N ARG A 168 2.37 -11.12 4.53
CA ARG A 168 2.30 -9.76 5.05
C ARG A 168 3.14 -8.84 4.18
N ILE A 169 2.55 -7.71 3.79
CA ILE A 169 3.23 -6.62 3.09
C ILE A 169 3.08 -5.36 3.93
N TRP A 170 4.20 -4.75 4.31
CA TRP A 170 4.21 -3.54 5.12
C TRP A 170 5.43 -2.68 4.83
N VAL A 171 5.33 -1.42 5.23
CA VAL A 171 6.43 -0.46 5.23
C VAL A 171 6.74 -0.10 6.67
N ASP A 172 8.02 -0.11 7.05
CA ASP A 172 8.46 0.49 8.31
C ASP A 172 9.87 1.11 8.22
N SER A 173 10.39 1.62 9.33
CA SER A 173 11.75 2.21 9.45
C SER A 173 12.84 1.21 9.83
N LYS A 174 12.51 -0.08 9.96
CA LYS A 174 13.42 -1.15 10.35
C LYS A 174 13.80 -1.95 9.11
N ASN A 175 15.09 -2.25 8.96
CA ASN A 175 15.55 -3.08 7.84
C ASN A 175 15.14 -4.56 8.00
N THR A 176 14.86 -5.00 9.23
CA THR A 176 14.54 -6.41 9.52
C THR A 176 13.05 -6.64 9.70
N SER A 177 12.53 -7.63 9.00
CA SER A 177 11.17 -8.12 9.14
C SER A 177 11.01 -9.09 10.34
N GLU A 178 11.17 -8.59 11.56
CA GLU A 178 10.82 -9.38 12.75
C GLU A 178 9.30 -9.50 12.91
#